data_AF-A0A353FFB3-F1
#
_entry.id   AF-A0A353FFB3-F1
#
_cell.length_a   1.000
_cell.length_b   1.000
_cell.length_c   1.000
_cell.angle_alpha   90.00
_cell.angle_beta   90.00
_cell.angle_gamma   90.00
#
_symmetry.space_group_name_H-M   'P 1'
#
loop_
_entity.id
_entity.type
_entity.pdbx_description
1 polymer ?
#
loop_
_entity_poly.entity_id
_entity_poly.type
_entity_poly.pdbx_seq_one_letter_code
_entity_poly.pdbx_strand_id
1 'polypeptide(L)'
;MKKFLLVFMVLSSLATRAQEKNSSRMLIWADASSGVSEFSGRDEHLGVGINMAIRSHLLGFSFESVNRPLIDIFGPQGEPQLDYGSIWYGYLHQKKYGLLYAKAGISYTNYYFAADTVYDSGFFGVPVPDYQYKTKSGIGLPVEVGAGAKFHYVTLQAYASVLFFNEGTLPSVGIKIGLGYLP
;
A
#
# COMPACT_ATOMS: atom_id res chain seq x y z
N MET A 1 11.65 -11.54 5.67
CA MET A 1 12.64 -10.53 5.24
C MET A 1 13.33 -10.87 3.91
N LYS A 2 13.97 -12.05 3.72
CA LYS A 2 14.77 -12.35 2.50
C LYS A 2 14.00 -12.29 1.17
N LYS A 3 12.74 -12.73 1.12
CA LYS A 3 11.91 -12.73 -0.10
C LYS A 3 11.39 -11.33 -0.50
N PHE A 4 11.13 -10.48 0.47
CA PHE A 4 10.72 -9.08 0.26
C PHE A 4 11.86 -8.26 -0.33
N LEU A 5 13.06 -8.41 0.24
CA LEU A 5 14.27 -7.81 -0.30
C LEU A 5 14.46 -8.26 -1.76
N LEU A 6 14.21 -9.53 -2.07
CA LEU A 6 14.32 -10.05 -3.43
C LEU A 6 13.33 -9.40 -4.41
N VAL A 7 12.04 -9.33 -4.06
CA VAL A 7 11.03 -8.68 -4.94
C VAL A 7 11.35 -7.20 -5.11
N PHE A 8 11.71 -6.50 -4.05
CA PHE A 8 12.10 -5.09 -4.09
C PHE A 8 13.38 -4.87 -4.90
N MET A 9 14.38 -5.75 -4.78
CA MET A 9 15.60 -5.72 -5.60
C MET A 9 15.29 -6.02 -7.08
N VAL A 10 14.40 -6.97 -7.37
CA VAL A 10 13.99 -7.28 -8.74
C VAL A 10 13.25 -6.09 -9.37
N LEU A 11 12.27 -5.52 -8.67
CA LEU A 11 11.50 -4.36 -9.16
C LEU A 11 12.38 -3.12 -9.34
N SER A 12 13.29 -2.85 -8.39
CA SER A 12 14.22 -1.72 -8.51
C SER A 12 15.25 -1.92 -9.63
N SER A 13 15.74 -3.14 -9.85
CA SER A 13 16.65 -3.44 -10.97
C SER A 13 15.96 -3.30 -12.34
N LEU A 14 14.69 -3.69 -12.46
CA LEU A 14 13.89 -3.51 -13.66
C LEU A 14 13.60 -2.03 -13.93
N ALA A 15 13.24 -1.27 -12.89
CA ALA A 15 13.03 0.18 -12.98
C ALA A 15 14.31 0.91 -13.44
N THR A 16 15.46 0.55 -12.86
CA THR A 16 16.76 1.16 -13.19
C THR A 16 17.16 0.87 -14.64
N ARG A 17 17.01 -0.38 -15.11
CA ARG A 17 17.30 -0.76 -16.50
C ARG A 17 16.37 -0.10 -17.52
N ALA A 18 15.10 0.07 -17.19
CA ALA A 18 14.15 0.75 -18.08
C ALA A 18 14.50 2.24 -18.26
N GLN A 19 15.20 2.83 -17.29
CA GLN A 19 15.50 4.25 -17.26
C GLN A 19 16.83 4.64 -17.92
N GLU A 20 17.87 3.80 -17.83
CA GLU A 20 19.14 4.01 -18.56
C GLU A 20 18.95 4.14 -20.08
N LYS A 21 17.87 3.56 -20.62
CA LYS A 21 17.54 3.61 -22.05
C LYS A 21 16.77 4.86 -22.48
N ASN A 22 16.26 5.69 -21.55
CA ASN A 22 15.28 6.74 -21.84
C ASN A 22 15.62 8.06 -21.12
N SER A 23 16.75 8.67 -21.49
CA SER A 23 17.54 9.62 -20.68
C SER A 23 16.97 11.04 -20.44
N SER A 24 15.66 11.29 -20.45
CA SER A 24 15.16 12.62 -20.03
C SER A 24 13.66 12.80 -19.78
N ARG A 25 12.79 11.82 -20.08
CA ARG A 25 11.32 12.08 -20.07
C ARG A 25 10.51 11.23 -19.10
N MET A 26 11.04 10.10 -18.66
CA MET A 26 10.30 9.12 -17.86
C MET A 26 11.13 8.70 -16.65
N LEU A 27 10.51 8.74 -15.48
CA LEU A 27 11.10 8.38 -14.20
C LEU A 27 10.37 7.14 -13.69
N ILE A 28 11.09 6.12 -13.24
CA ILE A 28 10.48 4.91 -12.70
C ILE A 28 11.16 4.58 -11.38
N TRP A 29 10.36 4.33 -10.33
CA TRP A 29 10.88 3.90 -9.03
C TRP A 29 9.93 2.91 -8.37
N ALA A 30 10.50 1.96 -7.64
CA ALA A 30 9.76 1.10 -6.75
C ALA A 30 9.83 1.67 -5.34
N ASP A 31 8.73 1.66 -4.59
CA ASP A 31 8.69 2.12 -3.20
C ASP A 31 8.25 1.02 -2.25
N ALA A 32 8.74 1.13 -1.01
CA ALA A 32 8.19 0.44 0.14
C ALA A 32 7.61 1.51 1.09
N SER A 33 6.40 1.28 1.56
CA SER A 33 5.69 2.16 2.48
C SER A 33 5.49 1.49 3.84
N SER A 34 5.48 2.32 4.88
CA SER A 34 5.04 1.95 6.22
C SER A 34 4.34 3.14 6.84
N GLY A 35 3.31 2.89 7.65
CA GLY A 35 2.57 3.96 8.29
C GLY A 35 1.63 3.45 9.36
N VAL A 36 0.83 4.39 9.86
CA VAL A 36 -0.27 4.13 10.78
C VAL A 36 -1.58 4.49 10.10
N SER A 37 -2.62 3.75 10.42
CA SER A 37 -3.97 3.90 9.90
C SER A 37 -4.99 3.76 11.03
N GLU A 38 -6.18 4.33 10.87
CA GLU A 38 -7.28 4.21 11.85
C GLU A 38 -8.31 3.15 11.44
N PHE A 39 -7.86 1.91 11.24
CA PHE A 39 -8.76 0.84 10.79
C PHE A 39 -9.54 0.19 11.92
N SER A 40 -8.85 -0.21 12.99
CA SER A 40 -9.37 -0.87 14.20
C SER A 40 -8.72 -0.34 15.50
N GLY A 41 -7.86 0.67 15.36
CA GLY A 41 -6.94 1.17 16.38
C GLY A 41 -5.78 1.87 15.67
N ARG A 42 -4.70 2.27 16.36
CA ARG A 42 -3.48 2.75 15.67
C ARG A 42 -2.79 1.56 14.99
N ASP A 43 -3.26 1.23 13.80
CA ASP A 43 -2.89 0.02 13.08
C ASP A 43 -1.74 0.30 12.13
N GLU A 44 -0.74 -0.56 12.16
CA GLU A 44 0.38 -0.46 11.23
C GLU A 44 -0.03 -1.00 9.87
N HIS A 45 0.39 -0.31 8.82
CA HIS A 45 0.27 -0.82 7.47
C HIS A 45 1.62 -0.80 6.76
N LEU A 46 1.79 -1.78 5.87
CA LEU A 46 2.97 -1.94 5.05
C LEU A 46 2.53 -2.05 3.60
N GLY A 47 3.35 -1.50 2.70
CA GLY A 47 3.05 -1.53 1.29
C GLY A 47 4.26 -1.56 0.40
N VAL A 48 4.01 -1.92 -0.85
CA VAL A 48 4.98 -1.83 -1.94
C VAL A 48 4.30 -1.23 -3.16
N GLY A 49 5.06 -0.46 -3.93
CA GLY A 49 4.55 0.16 -5.13
C GLY A 49 5.59 0.28 -6.23
N ILE A 50 5.10 0.51 -7.43
CA ILE A 50 5.88 0.94 -8.59
C ILE A 50 5.22 2.21 -9.09
N ASN A 51 6.02 3.24 -9.30
CA ASN A 51 5.57 4.51 -9.83
C ASN A 51 6.34 4.83 -11.10
N MET A 52 5.65 5.52 -11.99
CA MET A 52 6.16 6.07 -13.22
C MET A 52 5.74 7.53 -13.30
N ALA A 53 6.68 8.43 -13.58
CA ALA A 53 6.35 9.83 -13.86
C ALA A 53 6.81 10.21 -15.26
N ILE A 54 5.92 10.89 -15.99
CA ILE A 54 6.20 11.50 -17.29
C ILE A 54 5.87 12.97 -17.18
N ARG A 55 6.90 13.83 -17.21
CA ARG A 55 6.77 15.26 -16.86
C ARG A 55 6.18 15.40 -15.45
N SER A 56 5.04 16.08 -15.32
CA SER A 56 4.31 16.25 -14.07
C SER A 56 3.25 15.18 -13.82
N HIS A 57 3.03 14.24 -14.74
CA HIS A 57 2.02 13.19 -14.56
C HIS A 57 2.63 12.00 -13.82
N LEU A 58 1.92 11.52 -12.80
CA LEU A 58 2.28 10.36 -12.00
C LEU A 58 1.30 9.23 -12.28
N LEU A 59 1.84 8.05 -12.55
CA LEU A 59 1.13 6.78 -12.68
C LEU A 59 1.75 5.82 -11.68
N GLY A 60 0.95 4.93 -11.09
CA GLY A 60 1.52 3.94 -10.20
C GLY A 60 0.60 2.79 -9.91
N PHE A 61 1.19 1.76 -9.35
CA PHE A 61 0.48 0.64 -8.75
C PHE A 61 1.05 0.44 -7.34
N SER A 62 0.18 0.23 -6.35
CA SER A 62 0.61 -0.17 -5.01
C SER A 62 -0.22 -1.33 -4.49
N PHE A 63 0.38 -2.13 -3.61
CA PHE A 63 -0.30 -3.09 -2.77
C PHE A 63 0.02 -2.76 -1.33
N GLU A 64 -1.01 -2.64 -0.50
CA GLU A 64 -0.91 -2.27 0.91
C GLU A 64 -1.71 -3.24 1.77
N SER A 65 -1.23 -3.46 2.98
CA SER A 65 -1.79 -4.41 3.93
C SER A 65 -1.77 -3.81 5.33
N VAL A 66 -2.93 -3.81 5.99
CA VAL A 66 -3.16 -3.27 7.34
C VAL A 66 -3.34 -4.44 8.31
N ASN A 67 -2.68 -4.37 9.47
CA ASN A 67 -2.72 -5.42 10.51
C ASN A 67 -2.28 -6.81 10.03
N ARG A 68 -1.45 -6.83 8.99
CA ARG A 68 -0.86 -8.06 8.48
C ARG A 68 0.62 -7.86 8.20
N PRO A 69 1.49 -8.71 8.76
CA PRO A 69 2.85 -8.78 8.25
C PRO A 69 2.79 -9.30 6.81
N LEU A 70 3.37 -8.56 5.85
CA LEU A 70 3.45 -8.94 4.42
C LEU A 70 4.01 -10.37 4.16
N ILE A 71 4.63 -10.98 5.17
CA ILE A 71 5.24 -12.30 5.14
C ILE A 71 4.22 -13.42 5.43
N ASP A 72 3.07 -13.10 6.02
CA ASP A 72 2.10 -14.06 6.53
C ASP A 72 0.74 -13.94 5.83
N ILE A 73 0.75 -14.15 4.51
CA ILE A 73 -0.46 -14.18 3.69
C ILE A 73 -1.30 -15.45 3.97
N PHE A 74 -0.84 -16.36 4.84
CA PHE A 74 -1.47 -17.67 5.09
C PHE A 74 -1.54 -18.08 6.58
N GLY A 75 -1.09 -17.26 7.52
CA GLY A 75 -1.12 -17.55 8.96
C GLY A 75 -2.52 -17.39 9.58
N PRO A 76 -2.74 -18.00 10.75
CA PRO A 76 -4.02 -17.91 11.46
C PRO A 76 -4.35 -16.45 11.77
N GLN A 77 -5.53 -16.01 11.33
CA GLN A 77 -6.03 -14.65 11.52
C GLN A 77 -6.53 -14.51 12.96
N GLY A 78 -6.07 -13.48 13.68
CA GLY A 78 -6.50 -13.17 15.04
C GLY A 78 -7.24 -11.84 15.17
N GLU A 79 -7.12 -10.97 14.16
CA GLU A 79 -7.57 -9.58 14.18
C GLU A 79 -8.12 -9.19 12.79
N PRO A 80 -9.01 -8.16 12.69
CA PRO A 80 -9.46 -7.64 11.40
C PRO A 80 -8.30 -7.13 10.55
N GLN A 81 -8.28 -7.47 9.26
CA GLN A 81 -7.21 -7.12 8.31
C GLN A 81 -7.77 -6.51 7.05
N LEU A 82 -7.01 -5.61 6.42
CA LEU A 82 -7.37 -5.02 5.13
C LEU A 82 -6.20 -5.12 4.16
N ASP A 83 -6.42 -5.82 3.06
CA ASP A 83 -5.49 -5.84 1.92
C ASP A 83 -6.10 -5.02 0.77
N TYR A 84 -5.32 -4.15 0.14
CA TYR A 84 -5.78 -3.42 -1.03
C TYR A 84 -4.70 -3.17 -2.07
N GLY A 85 -5.06 -3.43 -3.33
CA GLY A 85 -4.24 -3.14 -4.50
C GLY A 85 -4.81 -1.95 -5.26
N SER A 86 -4.00 -0.94 -5.53
CA SER A 86 -4.43 0.34 -6.07
C SER A 86 -3.71 0.67 -7.37
N ILE A 87 -4.45 1.14 -8.37
CA ILE A 87 -3.89 1.82 -9.54
C ILE A 87 -4.10 3.31 -9.36
N TRP A 88 -3.05 4.08 -9.57
CA TRP A 88 -2.97 5.50 -9.28
C TRP A 88 -2.74 6.35 -10.52
N TYR A 89 -3.35 7.52 -10.52
CA TYR A 89 -3.01 8.63 -11.39
C TYR A 89 -2.93 9.93 -10.58
N GLY A 90 -1.98 10.79 -10.92
CA GLY A 90 -1.83 12.05 -10.21
C GLY A 90 -0.83 12.99 -10.84
N TYR A 91 -0.40 13.94 -10.02
CA TYR A 91 0.58 14.95 -10.39
C TYR A 91 1.76 14.94 -9.43
N LEU A 92 2.94 15.15 -10.00
CA LEU A 92 4.23 15.22 -9.32
C LEU A 92 4.90 16.53 -9.70
N HIS A 93 5.14 17.37 -8.71
CA HIS A 93 5.95 18.56 -8.82
C HIS A 93 7.34 18.27 -8.24
N GLN A 94 8.38 18.43 -9.07
CA GLN A 94 9.76 18.15 -8.67
C GLN A 94 10.61 19.42 -8.71
N LYS A 95 11.44 19.56 -7.68
CA LYS A 95 12.57 20.50 -7.60
C LYS A 95 13.87 19.68 -7.44
N LYS A 96 15.04 20.32 -7.54
CA LYS A 96 16.34 19.65 -7.49
C LYS A 96 16.48 18.60 -6.39
N TYR A 97 15.99 18.89 -5.17
CA TYR A 97 16.06 17.99 -4.02
C TYR A 97 14.70 17.64 -3.42
N GLY A 98 13.61 18.15 -3.98
CA GLY A 98 12.28 18.08 -3.36
C GLY A 98 11.24 17.54 -4.31
N LEU A 99 10.24 16.86 -3.76
CA LEU A 99 9.05 16.42 -4.48
C LEU A 99 7.80 16.74 -3.69
N LEU A 100 6.74 17.11 -4.41
CA LEU A 100 5.38 17.24 -3.92
C LEU A 100 4.48 16.48 -4.88
N TYR A 101 3.53 15.72 -4.36
CA TYR A 101 2.60 15.00 -5.22
C TYR A 101 1.21 14.91 -4.61
N ALA A 102 0.24 14.72 -5.50
CA ALA A 102 -1.12 14.36 -5.18
C ALA A 102 -1.60 13.34 -6.21
N LYS A 103 -2.25 12.27 -5.78
CA LYS A 103 -2.77 11.22 -6.65
C LYS A 103 -4.08 10.66 -6.12
N ALA A 104 -4.89 10.16 -7.03
CA ALA A 104 -6.10 9.42 -6.74
C ALA A 104 -6.14 8.16 -7.60
N GLY A 105 -6.97 7.20 -7.22
CA GLY A 105 -6.95 5.91 -7.88
C GLY A 105 -8.24 5.13 -7.78
N ILE A 106 -8.13 3.89 -8.18
CA ILE A 106 -9.12 2.85 -7.95
C ILE A 106 -8.39 1.71 -7.24
N SER A 107 -8.97 1.23 -6.14
CA SER A 107 -8.43 0.11 -5.38
C SER A 107 -9.39 -1.08 -5.41
N TYR A 108 -8.83 -2.27 -5.50
CA TYR A 108 -9.52 -3.49 -5.11
C TYR A 108 -9.18 -3.79 -3.64
N THR A 109 -10.19 -3.97 -2.80
CA THR A 109 -10.05 -4.14 -1.34
C THR A 109 -10.55 -5.50 -0.91
N ASN A 110 -9.81 -6.18 -0.04
CA ASN A 110 -10.24 -7.39 0.67
C ASN A 110 -10.22 -7.11 2.18
N TYR A 111 -11.40 -7.08 2.78
CA TYR A 111 -11.56 -6.95 4.21
C TYR A 111 -11.77 -8.33 4.85
N TYR A 112 -10.91 -8.70 5.78
CA TYR A 112 -11.00 -9.91 6.58
C TYR A 112 -11.51 -9.55 7.97
N PHE A 113 -12.63 -10.11 8.37
CA PHE A 113 -13.25 -9.84 9.67
C PHE A 113 -13.73 -11.13 10.32
N ALA A 114 -13.67 -11.17 11.65
CA ALA A 114 -14.33 -12.20 12.41
C ALA A 114 -15.84 -12.02 12.23
N ALA A 115 -16.52 -13.02 11.66
CA ALA A 115 -17.98 -13.01 11.67
C ALA A 115 -18.44 -13.40 13.07
N ASP A 116 -19.35 -12.62 13.65
CA ASP A 116 -20.10 -13.05 14.84
C ASP A 116 -20.78 -14.39 14.50
N THR A 117 -20.22 -15.48 15.02
CA THR A 117 -20.92 -16.75 15.02
C THR A 117 -22.13 -16.56 15.93
N VAL A 118 -23.32 -16.62 15.34
CA VAL A 118 -24.56 -16.71 16.10
C VAL A 118 -24.38 -17.86 17.08
N TYR A 119 -24.53 -17.58 18.38
CA TYR A 119 -24.69 -18.61 19.41
C TYR A 119 -25.84 -19.51 18.96
N ASP A 120 -25.54 -20.70 18.43
CA ASP A 120 -26.54 -21.73 18.30
C ASP A 120 -26.91 -22.14 19.73
N SER A 121 -28.07 -21.67 20.19
CA SER A 121 -28.63 -21.92 21.51
C SER A 121 -29.15 -23.37 21.60
N GLY A 122 -28.31 -24.34 21.26
CA GLY A 122 -28.54 -25.77 21.37
C GLY A 122 -27.84 -26.32 22.61
N PHE A 123 -28.55 -27.12 23.39
CA PHE A 123 -28.27 -27.56 24.76
C PHE A 123 -27.01 -28.45 24.98
N PHE A 124 -26.08 -28.48 24.02
CA PHE A 124 -24.81 -29.19 24.12
C PHE A 124 -23.68 -28.23 23.74
N GLY A 125 -23.01 -27.70 24.76
CA GLY A 125 -21.83 -26.86 24.61
C GLY A 125 -20.70 -27.62 23.93
N VAL A 126 -20.65 -27.55 22.60
CA VAL A 126 -19.42 -27.75 21.85
C VAL A 126 -18.65 -26.43 21.97
N PRO A 127 -17.47 -26.40 22.60
CA PRO A 127 -16.61 -25.22 22.53
C PRO A 127 -16.23 -25.07 21.06
N VAL A 128 -16.79 -24.10 20.35
CA VAL A 128 -16.37 -23.74 19.00
C VAL A 128 -15.08 -22.91 19.19
N PRO A 129 -13.89 -23.45 18.88
CA PRO A 129 -12.64 -22.71 19.05
C PRO A 129 -12.38 -21.77 17.86
N ASP A 130 -13.20 -21.85 16.82
CA ASP A 130 -12.87 -21.33 15.50
C ASP A 130 -13.72 -20.09 15.20
N TYR A 131 -13.16 -18.91 15.42
CA TYR A 131 -13.66 -17.70 14.78
C TYR A 131 -13.69 -17.93 13.26
N GLN A 132 -14.89 -17.90 12.67
CA GLN A 132 -15.00 -17.97 11.21
C GLN A 132 -14.68 -16.58 10.64
N TYR A 133 -13.47 -16.43 10.10
CA TYR A 133 -13.10 -15.25 9.35
C TYR A 133 -13.82 -15.24 8.01
N LYS A 134 -14.53 -14.15 7.73
CA LYS A 134 -15.14 -13.90 6.43
C LYS A 134 -14.34 -12.84 5.69
N THR A 135 -14.31 -12.99 4.37
CA THR A 135 -13.70 -12.02 3.46
C THR A 135 -14.81 -11.27 2.74
N LYS A 136 -14.76 -9.94 2.77
CA LYS A 136 -15.60 -9.07 1.94
C LYS A 136 -14.72 -8.32 0.96
N SER A 137 -15.00 -8.50 -0.32
CA SER A 137 -14.26 -7.84 -1.40
C SER A 137 -15.05 -6.64 -1.91
N GLY A 138 -14.32 -5.61 -2.34
CA GLY A 138 -14.92 -4.36 -2.77
C GLY A 138 -14.01 -3.52 -3.66
N ILE A 139 -14.56 -2.39 -4.09
CA ILE A 139 -13.82 -1.35 -4.79
C ILE A 139 -13.71 -0.17 -3.84
N GLY A 140 -12.57 0.52 -3.87
CA GLY A 140 -12.35 1.75 -3.14
C GLY A 140 -11.74 2.84 -4.00
N LEU A 141 -11.78 4.05 -3.47
CA LEU A 141 -11.23 5.27 -4.04
C LEU A 141 -10.15 5.79 -3.10
N PRO A 142 -8.88 5.43 -3.35
CA PRO A 142 -7.80 5.95 -2.56
C PRO A 142 -7.37 7.33 -3.09
N VAL A 143 -7.10 8.25 -2.17
CA VAL A 143 -6.56 9.59 -2.43
C VAL A 143 -5.32 9.76 -1.55
N GLU A 144 -4.24 10.27 -2.12
CA GLU A 144 -2.97 10.44 -1.41
C GLU A 144 -2.32 11.76 -1.78
N VAL A 145 -1.79 12.45 -0.77
CA VAL A 145 -0.90 13.60 -0.93
C VAL A 145 0.40 13.33 -0.21
N GLY A 146 1.51 13.81 -0.75
CA GLY A 146 2.79 13.62 -0.12
C GLY A 146 3.84 14.62 -0.53
N ALA A 147 4.88 14.66 0.30
CA ALA A 147 6.02 15.54 0.14
C ALA A 147 7.29 14.78 0.54
N GLY A 148 8.41 15.12 -0.07
CA GLY A 148 9.62 14.38 0.19
C GLY A 148 10.89 15.00 -0.36
N ALA A 149 11.98 14.31 -0.10
CA ALA A 149 13.29 14.57 -0.67
C ALA A 149 13.63 13.52 -1.73
N LYS A 150 14.29 13.96 -2.80
CA LYS A 150 14.90 13.06 -3.78
C LYS A 150 16.41 13.19 -3.77
N PHE A 151 17.05 12.04 -3.86
CA PHE A 151 18.46 11.82 -4.12
C PHE A 151 18.58 11.00 -5.40
N HIS A 152 19.79 10.89 -5.94
CA HIS A 152 20.04 10.33 -7.27
C HIS A 152 19.37 8.96 -7.55
N TYR A 153 19.34 8.07 -6.55
CA TYR A 153 18.72 6.74 -6.64
C TYR A 153 17.69 6.44 -5.55
N VAL A 154 17.41 7.41 -4.68
CA VAL A 154 16.63 7.19 -3.45
C VAL A 154 15.65 8.34 -3.26
N THR A 155 14.41 8.04 -2.90
CA THR A 155 13.46 9.02 -2.36
C THR A 155 13.03 8.69 -0.96
N LEU A 156 12.82 9.74 -0.18
CA LEU A 156 12.18 9.69 1.12
C LEU A 156 10.94 10.55 1.03
N GLN A 157 9.76 9.98 1.30
CA GLN A 157 8.48 10.64 1.13
C GLN A 157 7.66 10.46 2.40
N ALA A 158 7.09 11.55 2.92
CA ALA A 158 5.99 11.49 3.87
C ALA A 158 4.68 11.62 3.10
N TYR A 159 3.65 10.91 3.53
CA TYR A 159 2.33 10.97 2.90
C TYR A 159 1.19 10.93 3.91
N ALA A 160 0.06 11.46 3.46
CA ALA A 160 -1.24 11.25 4.05
C ALA A 160 -2.16 10.72 2.95
N SER A 161 -2.90 9.67 3.26
CA SER A 161 -3.87 9.06 2.36
C SER A 161 -5.20 8.82 3.04
N VAL A 162 -6.25 8.73 2.24
CA VAL A 162 -7.58 8.31 2.65
C VAL A 162 -8.09 7.33 1.61
N LEU A 163 -8.52 6.15 2.06
CA LEU A 163 -9.22 5.17 1.25
C LEU A 163 -10.70 5.18 1.59
N PHE A 164 -11.54 5.53 0.62
CA PHE A 164 -13.00 5.40 0.73
C PHE A 164 -13.43 4.08 0.11
N PHE A 165 -14.12 3.21 0.85
CA PHE A 165 -14.58 1.91 0.38
C PHE A 165 -15.91 1.56 1.06
N ASN A 166 -16.60 0.51 0.59
CA ASN A 166 -17.97 0.21 1.01
C ASN A 166 -18.15 0.03 2.53
N GLU A 167 -17.11 -0.41 3.24
CA GLU A 167 -17.18 -0.64 4.70
C GLU A 167 -16.73 0.56 5.52
N GLY A 168 -16.18 1.61 4.90
CA GLY A 168 -15.74 2.77 5.65
C GLY A 168 -14.74 3.69 4.95
N THR A 169 -14.12 4.52 5.76
CA THR A 169 -13.06 5.44 5.36
C THR A 169 -11.83 5.11 6.18
N LEU A 170 -10.70 4.85 5.52
CA LEU A 170 -9.44 4.55 6.17
C LEU A 170 -8.45 5.70 5.95
N PRO A 171 -8.30 6.61 6.93
CA PRO A 171 -7.22 7.59 6.91
C PRO A 171 -5.91 6.92 7.32
N SER A 172 -4.83 7.30 6.65
CA SER A 172 -3.49 6.78 6.91
C SER A 172 -2.44 7.88 6.76
N VAL A 173 -1.38 7.79 7.56
CA VAL A 173 -0.18 8.62 7.40
C VAL A 173 1.06 7.75 7.51
N GLY A 174 2.11 8.09 6.78
CA GLY A 174 3.31 7.28 6.81
C GLY A 174 4.48 7.82 6.02
N ILE A 175 5.44 6.93 5.83
CA ILE A 175 6.65 7.18 5.06
C ILE A 175 6.79 6.17 3.92
N LYS A 176 7.42 6.60 2.83
CA LYS A 176 7.80 5.77 1.70
C LYS A 176 9.28 5.96 1.39
N ILE A 177 9.95 4.85 1.14
CA ILE A 177 11.32 4.83 0.63
C ILE A 177 11.26 4.28 -0.79
N GLY A 178 11.59 5.12 -1.77
CA GLY A 178 11.63 4.75 -3.17
C GLY A 178 13.05 4.49 -3.66
N LEU A 179 13.27 3.43 -4.42
CA LEU A 179 14.48 3.17 -5.18
C LEU A 179 14.20 3.27 -6.69
N GLY A 180 14.95 4.11 -7.36
CA GLY A 180 14.83 4.38 -8.79
C GLY A 180 15.56 5.67 -9.16
N TYR A 181 15.90 5.83 -10.43
CA TYR A 181 16.66 6.99 -10.87
C TYR A 181 15.74 8.22 -10.89
N LEU A 182 16.11 9.26 -10.14
CA LEU A 182 15.36 10.50 -10.05
C LEU A 182 16.34 11.68 -10.20
N PRO A 183 16.65 12.09 -11.44
CA PRO A 183 17.64 13.13 -11.73
C PRO A 183 17.23 14.51 -11.24
#